data_AF-A0A9X4YAV0-F1
#
_entry.id   AF-A0A9X4YAV0-F1
#
_cell.length_a   1.000
_cell.length_b   1.000
_cell.length_c   1.000
_cell.angle_alpha   90.00
_cell.angle_beta   90.00
_cell.angle_gamma   90.00
#
_symmetry.space_group_name_H-M   'P 1'
#
loop_
_entity.id
_entity.type
_entity.pdbx_description
1 polymer ?
#
loop_
_entity_poly.entity_id
_entity_poly.type
_entity_poly.pdbx_seq_one_letter_code
_entity_poly.pdbx_strand_id
1 'polypeptide(L)'
;MGMNTRACILCLLIALLSLGGCTVHQSIGHDAGAFLRDVDGERFRPVPKHKWDSNNHALLYVYRPQSEWGDQELMAPSFYVDGHHYVNLRSGGYTWLEILPGTRELDMSRPFFGIEGIGFRFSHLLDAELTMEAGEIYFLRYSEVSETDSMDPRLPDDHPLSRGAARLVTQEAAMKELRRTRFMESVLLATNHAGTSIVADNREADYQRRRKALMEKRKEEVERMKEQGHYEPAPWYWPWGGGPSRPLETDRKLRQLERERQQRLAAQEGEGHWWWPF
;
A
#
# COMPACT_ATOMS: atom_id res chain seq x y z
N MET A 1 -10.19 -13.79 -43.99
CA MET A 1 -9.21 -13.41 -42.96
C MET A 1 -9.67 -13.99 -41.63
N GLY A 2 -9.18 -15.18 -41.27
CA GLY A 2 -9.52 -15.82 -40.01
C GLY A 2 -8.73 -15.17 -38.89
N MET A 3 -9.39 -14.38 -38.05
CA MET A 3 -8.80 -13.85 -36.82
C MET A 3 -8.34 -15.04 -35.97
N ASN A 4 -7.05 -15.09 -35.68
CA ASN A 4 -6.40 -16.20 -35.01
C ASN A 4 -7.06 -16.36 -33.63
N THR A 5 -7.84 -17.43 -33.43
CA THR A 5 -8.70 -17.63 -32.24
C THR A 5 -7.89 -17.58 -30.95
N ARG A 6 -6.63 -18.00 -30.97
CA ARG A 6 -5.68 -17.87 -29.85
C ARG A 6 -5.33 -16.42 -29.50
N ALA A 7 -5.15 -15.57 -30.52
CA ALA A 7 -4.90 -14.14 -30.32
C ALA A 7 -6.16 -13.42 -29.82
N CYS A 8 -7.34 -13.84 -30.29
CA CYS A 8 -8.60 -13.31 -29.78
C CYS A 8 -8.83 -13.69 -28.32
N ILE A 9 -8.56 -14.94 -27.93
CA ILE A 9 -8.66 -15.38 -26.53
C ILE A 9 -7.67 -14.63 -25.64
N LEU A 10 -6.43 -14.42 -26.10
CA LEU A 10 -5.43 -13.65 -25.36
C LEU A 10 -5.84 -12.18 -25.21
N CYS A 11 -6.32 -11.54 -26.28
CA CYS A 11 -6.83 -10.17 -26.22
C CYS A 11 -8.11 -10.07 -25.37
N LEU A 12 -8.97 -11.09 -25.36
CA LEU A 12 -10.16 -11.13 -24.51
C LEU A 12 -9.78 -11.29 -23.04
N LEU A 13 -8.77 -12.12 -22.73
CA LEU A 13 -8.22 -12.29 -21.37
C LEU A 13 -7.56 -10.99 -20.88
N ILE A 14 -6.77 -10.33 -21.72
CA ILE A 14 -6.17 -9.02 -21.41
C ILE A 14 -7.27 -7.97 -21.22
N ALA A 15 -8.28 -7.95 -22.10
CA ALA A 15 -9.42 -7.05 -22.00
C ALA A 15 -10.23 -7.29 -20.72
N LEU A 16 -10.51 -8.55 -20.36
CA LEU A 16 -11.23 -8.95 -19.15
C LEU A 16 -10.45 -8.60 -17.87
N LEU A 17 -9.11 -8.74 -17.88
CA LEU A 17 -8.24 -8.27 -16.80
C LEU A 17 -8.23 -6.73 -16.68
N SER A 18 -8.43 -6.01 -17.78
CA SER A 18 -8.55 -4.55 -17.77
C SER A 18 -9.98 -4.00 -17.57
N LEU A 19 -11.01 -4.84 -17.69
CA LEU A 19 -12.43 -4.46 -17.59
C LEU A 19 -13.05 -4.73 -16.21
N GLY A 20 -12.33 -5.40 -15.30
CA GLY A 20 -12.76 -5.63 -13.93
C GLY A 20 -11.97 -4.78 -12.94
N GLY A 21 -12.64 -3.93 -12.16
CA GLY A 21 -12.07 -3.22 -11.01
C GLY A 21 -11.67 -4.12 -9.83
N CYS A 22 -11.26 -5.36 -10.10
CA CYS A 22 -10.75 -6.28 -9.08
C CYS A 22 -9.23 -6.18 -9.09
N THR A 23 -8.67 -5.62 -8.02
CA THR A 23 -7.23 -5.63 -7.77
C THR A 23 -6.75 -7.07 -7.65
N VAL A 24 -5.82 -7.48 -8.51
CA VAL A 24 -5.12 -8.76 -8.38
C VAL A 24 -3.94 -8.53 -7.46
N HIS A 25 -3.96 -9.20 -6.31
CA HIS A 25 -2.84 -9.17 -5.38
C HIS A 25 -1.97 -10.40 -5.62
N GLN A 26 -0.69 -10.18 -5.94
CA GLN A 26 0.26 -11.24 -6.23
C GLN A 26 1.67 -10.85 -5.79
N SER A 27 2.45 -11.87 -5.46
CA SER A 27 3.86 -11.83 -5.09
C SER A 27 4.65 -12.96 -5.78
N ILE A 28 4.13 -13.49 -6.90
CA ILE A 28 4.75 -14.58 -7.69
C ILE A 28 6.22 -14.27 -7.97
N GLY A 29 7.11 -15.13 -7.46
CA GLY A 29 8.57 -15.00 -7.68
C GLY A 29 9.24 -13.96 -6.79
N HIS A 30 8.54 -13.45 -5.78
CA HIS A 30 9.01 -12.48 -4.80
C HIS A 30 8.72 -12.92 -3.35
N ASP A 31 7.95 -14.00 -3.20
CA ASP A 31 7.43 -14.48 -1.93
C ASP A 31 8.28 -15.55 -1.25
N ALA A 32 9.50 -15.84 -1.74
CA ALA A 32 10.31 -16.90 -1.15
C ALA A 32 10.48 -16.71 0.37
N GLY A 33 10.08 -17.73 1.12
CA GLY A 33 10.24 -17.79 2.56
C GLY A 33 11.69 -18.11 2.96
N ALA A 34 11.95 -18.11 4.27
CA ALA A 34 13.30 -18.29 4.81
C ALA A 34 13.88 -19.67 4.45
N PHE A 35 13.04 -20.70 4.31
CA PHE A 35 13.49 -22.04 3.91
C PHE A 35 14.23 -22.04 2.56
N LEU A 36 13.79 -21.20 1.63
CA LEU A 36 14.40 -21.06 0.31
C LEU A 36 15.50 -19.99 0.29
N ARG A 37 15.32 -18.90 1.07
CA ARG A 37 16.23 -17.76 1.10
C ARG A 37 16.24 -17.08 2.46
N ASP A 38 17.22 -17.44 3.29
CA ASP A 38 17.51 -16.78 4.56
C ASP A 38 17.73 -15.27 4.41
N VAL A 39 17.56 -14.55 5.53
CA VAL A 39 17.87 -13.12 5.62
C VAL A 39 19.33 -12.93 6.03
N ASP A 40 20.18 -12.55 5.09
CA ASP A 40 21.64 -12.46 5.25
C ASP A 40 22.19 -11.03 5.36
N GLY A 41 21.33 -10.01 5.31
CA GLY A 41 21.72 -8.59 5.39
C GLY A 41 22.31 -8.15 6.74
N GLU A 42 22.58 -6.84 6.84
CA GLU A 42 23.14 -6.23 8.05
C GLU A 42 22.26 -6.45 9.28
N ARG A 43 22.89 -6.63 10.45
CA ARG A 43 22.15 -6.67 11.72
C ARG A 43 21.46 -5.33 11.97
N PHE A 44 20.36 -5.36 12.71
CA PHE A 44 19.58 -4.17 13.02
C PHE A 44 20.42 -3.00 13.52
N ARG A 45 20.24 -1.87 12.83
CA ARG A 45 20.72 -0.55 13.22
C ARG A 45 19.56 0.43 13.06
N PRO A 46 19.22 1.22 14.09
CA PRO A 46 18.25 2.30 13.96
C PRO A 46 18.66 3.25 12.83
N VAL A 47 17.68 3.69 12.05
CA VAL A 47 17.86 4.67 10.99
C VAL A 47 18.11 6.00 11.69
N PRO A 48 19.28 6.64 11.48
CA PRO A 48 19.57 7.91 12.11
C PRO A 48 18.53 8.98 11.74
N LYS A 49 18.15 9.85 12.69
CA LYS A 49 17.16 10.92 12.45
C LYS A 49 17.49 11.87 11.30
N HIS A 50 18.77 11.98 10.92
CA HIS A 50 19.21 12.82 9.79
C HIS A 50 19.12 12.12 8.42
N LYS A 51 18.74 10.84 8.38
CA LYS A 51 18.61 10.04 7.14
C LYS A 51 17.19 10.01 6.59
N TRP A 52 16.24 10.64 7.27
CA TRP A 52 14.85 10.76 6.88
C TRP A 52 14.29 12.09 7.41
N ASP A 53 13.22 12.60 6.82
CA ASP A 53 12.65 13.89 7.19
C ASP A 53 11.72 13.75 8.40
N SER A 54 12.33 13.63 9.58
CA SER A 54 11.61 13.49 10.85
C SER A 54 10.73 14.69 11.24
N ASN A 55 10.83 15.83 10.55
CA ASN A 55 9.95 16.96 10.82
C ASN A 55 8.61 16.85 10.08
N ASN A 56 8.61 16.18 8.92
CA ASN A 56 7.44 16.11 8.06
C ASN A 56 6.88 14.69 7.90
N HIS A 57 7.65 13.65 8.24
CA HIS A 57 7.30 12.24 8.02
C HIS A 57 7.30 11.44 9.31
N ALA A 58 6.82 10.20 9.25
CA ALA A 58 6.90 9.19 10.30
C ALA A 58 7.83 8.05 9.86
N LEU A 59 8.31 7.23 10.80
CA LEU A 59 9.10 6.04 10.48
C LEU A 59 8.43 4.77 11.02
N LEU A 60 8.16 3.81 10.14
CA LEU A 60 7.63 2.50 10.50
C LEU A 60 8.70 1.44 10.34
N TYR A 61 9.04 0.75 11.42
CA TYR A 61 9.76 -0.52 11.37
C TYR A 61 8.78 -1.67 11.26
N VAL A 62 9.04 -2.59 10.34
CA VAL A 62 8.29 -3.84 10.19
C VAL A 62 9.26 -4.99 10.37
N TYR A 63 8.97 -5.90 11.29
CA TYR A 63 9.90 -6.97 11.60
C TYR A 63 9.22 -8.25 12.07
N ARG A 64 9.93 -9.36 11.89
CA ARG A 64 9.52 -10.69 12.34
C ARG A 64 10.64 -11.35 13.14
N PRO A 65 10.42 -11.65 14.44
CA PRO A 65 11.37 -12.45 15.20
C PRO A 65 11.63 -13.80 14.53
N GLN A 66 12.87 -14.30 14.65
CA GLN A 66 13.20 -15.62 14.12
C GLN A 66 12.48 -16.72 14.90
N SER A 67 11.96 -17.73 14.20
CA SER A 67 11.35 -18.91 14.80
C SER A 67 11.51 -20.14 13.91
N GLU A 68 11.48 -21.34 14.51
CA GLU A 68 11.60 -22.60 13.76
C GLU A 68 10.50 -22.74 12.69
N TRP A 69 9.27 -22.35 13.01
CA TRP A 69 8.17 -22.31 12.05
C TRP A 69 8.44 -21.38 10.87
N GLY A 70 8.96 -20.17 11.15
CA GLY A 70 9.29 -19.20 10.11
C GLY A 70 10.46 -19.63 9.23
N ASP A 71 11.44 -20.34 9.80
CA ASP A 71 12.63 -20.82 9.09
C ASP A 71 12.28 -21.99 8.13
N GLN A 72 11.18 -22.70 8.36
CA GLN A 72 10.68 -23.79 7.52
C GLN A 72 9.64 -23.33 6.47
N GLU A 73 9.33 -22.04 6.43
CA GLU A 73 8.32 -21.50 5.56
C GLU A 73 8.83 -21.36 4.11
N LEU A 74 8.07 -21.93 3.16
CA LEU A 74 8.36 -21.81 1.72
C LEU A 74 8.00 -20.45 1.14
N MET A 75 6.96 -19.81 1.68
CA MET A 75 6.44 -18.53 1.19
C MET A 75 6.19 -17.57 2.35
N ALA A 76 6.91 -16.44 2.36
CA ALA A 76 6.81 -15.45 3.42
C ALA A 76 5.54 -14.58 3.25
N PRO A 77 4.87 -14.19 4.35
CA PRO A 77 3.74 -13.27 4.32
C PRO A 77 4.10 -11.93 3.69
N SER A 78 3.19 -11.37 2.90
CA SER A 78 3.36 -10.09 2.22
C SER A 78 2.79 -8.95 3.06
N PHE A 79 3.52 -7.85 3.11
CA PHE A 79 3.13 -6.63 3.80
C PHE A 79 2.85 -5.48 2.83
N TYR A 80 1.77 -4.75 3.10
CA TYR A 80 1.25 -3.68 2.27
C TYR A 80 0.99 -2.42 3.08
N VAL A 81 1.14 -1.27 2.42
CA VAL A 81 0.68 0.03 2.94
C VAL A 81 -0.15 0.72 1.86
N ASP A 82 -1.34 1.17 2.22
CA ASP A 82 -2.32 1.80 1.32
C ASP A 82 -2.55 0.96 0.03
N GLY A 83 -2.61 -0.37 0.16
CA GLY A 83 -2.79 -1.31 -0.95
C GLY A 83 -1.54 -1.62 -1.80
N HIS A 84 -0.40 -0.97 -1.54
CA HIS A 84 0.87 -1.19 -2.25
C HIS A 84 1.74 -2.23 -1.55
N HIS A 85 2.27 -3.21 -2.29
CA HIS A 85 3.19 -4.23 -1.76
C HIS A 85 4.57 -3.63 -1.51
N TYR A 86 5.18 -3.94 -0.38
CA TYR A 86 6.57 -3.50 -0.10
C TYR A 86 7.52 -4.64 0.21
N VAL A 87 7.10 -5.64 0.99
CA VAL A 87 8.02 -6.68 1.44
C VAL A 87 7.32 -7.99 1.76
N ASN A 88 8.02 -9.09 1.53
CA ASN A 88 7.70 -10.40 2.06
C ASN A 88 8.51 -10.66 3.34
N LEU A 89 7.82 -10.79 4.46
CA LEU A 89 8.40 -10.76 5.80
C LEU A 89 8.96 -12.13 6.21
N ARG A 90 10.18 -12.39 5.76
CA ARG A 90 10.93 -13.61 6.09
C ARG A 90 11.31 -13.68 7.57
N SER A 91 11.46 -14.90 8.09
CA SER A 91 11.85 -15.16 9.47
C SER A 91 13.18 -14.48 9.83
N GLY A 92 13.24 -13.84 10.99
CA GLY A 92 14.42 -13.10 11.45
C GLY A 92 14.70 -11.81 10.66
N GLY A 93 13.80 -11.39 9.77
CA GLY A 93 13.94 -10.19 8.94
C GLY A 93 13.37 -8.94 9.57
N TYR A 94 13.95 -7.79 9.23
CA TYR A 94 13.34 -6.48 9.42
C TYR A 94 13.52 -5.58 8.20
N THR A 95 12.64 -4.60 8.10
CA THR A 95 12.77 -3.45 7.19
C THR A 95 12.20 -2.20 7.85
N TRP A 96 12.27 -1.08 7.15
CA TRP A 96 11.71 0.20 7.56
C TRP A 96 11.12 0.95 6.38
N LEU A 97 10.17 1.83 6.66
CA LEU A 97 9.49 2.69 5.69
C LEU A 97 9.41 4.09 6.29
N GLU A 98 9.87 5.10 5.55
CA GLU A 98 9.53 6.49 5.86
C GLU A 98 8.17 6.79 5.21
N ILE A 99 7.21 7.22 6.04
CA ILE A 99 5.79 7.26 5.71
C ILE A 99 5.26 8.69 5.85
N LEU A 100 4.36 9.07 4.93
CA LEU A 100 3.66 10.34 5.05
C LEU A 100 2.67 10.29 6.24
N PRO A 101 2.63 11.31 7.13
CA PRO A 101 1.71 11.32 8.25
C PRO A 101 0.24 11.28 7.80
N GLY A 102 -0.63 10.89 8.71
CA GLY A 102 -2.06 10.66 8.47
C GLY A 102 -2.44 9.18 8.61
N THR A 103 -3.69 8.88 8.29
CA THR A 103 -4.24 7.52 8.37
C THR A 103 -3.74 6.66 7.22
N ARG A 104 -3.12 5.53 7.56
CA ARG A 104 -2.53 4.56 6.63
C ARG A 104 -3.18 3.21 6.82
N GLU A 105 -3.58 2.59 5.73
CA GLU A 105 -4.08 1.22 5.71
C GLU A 105 -2.88 0.28 5.71
N LEU A 106 -2.77 -0.58 6.72
CA LEU A 106 -1.71 -1.57 6.86
C LEU A 106 -2.32 -2.94 6.67
N ASP A 107 -1.88 -3.65 5.62
CA ASP A 107 -2.37 -4.99 5.34
C ASP A 107 -1.26 -6.03 5.36
N MET A 108 -1.63 -7.24 5.74
CA MET A 108 -0.76 -8.39 5.63
C MET A 108 -1.54 -9.62 5.18
N SER A 109 -0.98 -10.37 4.24
CA SER A 109 -1.58 -11.61 3.75
C SER A 109 -0.55 -12.69 3.49
N ARG A 110 -0.97 -13.95 3.66
CA ARG A 110 -0.17 -15.11 3.23
C ARG A 110 -0.41 -15.36 1.74
N PRO A 111 0.64 -15.42 0.91
CA PRO A 111 0.50 -15.87 -0.45
C PRO A 111 0.28 -17.38 -0.53
N PHE A 112 -0.49 -17.77 -1.55
CA PHE A 112 -0.67 -19.16 -1.94
C PHE A 112 -0.15 -19.32 -3.37
N PHE A 113 1.08 -19.82 -3.50
CA PHE A 113 1.85 -19.87 -4.75
C PHE A 113 1.96 -18.50 -5.44
N GLY A 114 2.30 -17.47 -4.66
CA GLY A 114 2.39 -16.09 -5.13
C GLY A 114 1.07 -15.41 -5.49
N ILE A 115 -0.09 -16.08 -5.36
CA ILE A 115 -1.40 -15.45 -5.54
C ILE A 115 -1.99 -15.14 -4.17
N GLU A 116 -2.37 -13.90 -3.95
CA GLU A 116 -2.84 -13.40 -2.66
C GLU A 116 -4.32 -13.01 -2.67
N GLY A 117 -4.88 -12.70 -3.84
CA GLY A 117 -6.29 -12.32 -3.93
C GLY A 117 -6.73 -11.78 -5.28
N ILE A 118 -8.05 -11.77 -5.50
CA ILE A 118 -8.73 -11.11 -6.63
C ILE A 118 -9.89 -10.30 -6.04
N GLY A 119 -9.70 -8.99 -5.87
CA GLY A 119 -10.65 -8.10 -5.21
C GLY A 119 -10.75 -8.27 -3.68
N PHE A 120 -10.41 -9.45 -3.15
CA PHE A 120 -10.27 -9.75 -1.72
C PHE A 120 -9.04 -10.65 -1.49
N ARG A 121 -8.46 -10.62 -0.28
CA ARG A 121 -7.29 -11.43 0.09
C ARG A 121 -7.71 -12.83 0.56
N PHE A 122 -7.05 -13.88 0.07
CA PHE A 122 -7.41 -15.28 0.39
C PHE A 122 -7.02 -15.69 1.81
N SER A 123 -5.85 -15.27 2.29
CA SER A 123 -5.37 -15.56 3.64
C SER A 123 -4.90 -14.27 4.29
N HIS A 124 -5.82 -13.65 5.00
CA HIS A 124 -5.68 -12.31 5.49
C HIS A 124 -5.25 -12.30 6.96
N LEU A 125 -4.14 -11.65 7.28
CA LEU A 125 -3.48 -11.67 8.59
C LEU A 125 -3.66 -10.37 9.37
N LEU A 126 -3.76 -9.24 8.66
CA LEU A 126 -3.92 -7.90 9.23
C LEU A 126 -4.61 -7.00 8.21
N ASP A 127 -5.61 -6.25 8.66
CA ASP A 127 -6.24 -5.08 8.00
C ASP A 127 -6.48 -4.12 9.15
N ALA A 128 -5.74 -3.02 9.13
CA ALA A 128 -5.80 -2.03 10.18
C ALA A 128 -5.48 -0.65 9.62
N GLU A 129 -6.28 0.32 10.03
CA GLU A 129 -5.92 1.72 9.86
C GLU A 129 -5.03 2.17 11.03
N LEU A 130 -3.88 2.77 10.74
CA LEU A 130 -3.02 3.38 11.75
C LEU A 130 -2.86 4.87 11.43
N THR A 131 -3.16 5.72 12.41
CA THR A 131 -2.87 7.16 12.30
C THR A 131 -1.43 7.42 12.70
N MET A 132 -0.63 7.85 11.73
CA MET A 132 0.79 8.14 11.91
C MET A 132 1.03 9.64 12.07
N GLU A 133 1.87 10.00 13.05
CA GLU A 133 2.23 11.37 13.35
C GLU A 133 3.66 11.69 12.89
N ALA A 134 3.91 12.95 12.51
CA ALA A 134 5.23 13.39 12.10
C ALA A 134 6.23 13.31 13.26
N GLY A 135 7.44 12.82 12.99
CA GLY A 135 8.51 12.65 13.97
C GLY A 135 8.41 11.38 14.82
N GLU A 136 7.28 10.69 14.79
CA GLU A 136 7.05 9.47 15.54
C GLU A 136 7.65 8.24 14.85
N ILE A 137 8.03 7.27 15.68
CA ILE A 137 8.57 5.97 15.24
C ILE A 137 7.63 4.86 15.72
N TYR A 138 7.25 3.99 14.80
CA TYR A 138 6.32 2.90 15.00
C TYR A 138 7.03 1.57 14.79
N PHE A 139 6.69 0.56 15.58
CA PHE A 139 7.28 -0.78 15.50
C PHE A 139 6.18 -1.82 15.31
N LEU A 140 6.00 -2.26 14.07
CA LEU A 140 5.09 -3.33 13.69
C LEU A 140 5.82 -4.66 13.79
N ARG A 141 5.44 -5.45 14.80
CA ARG A 141 5.93 -6.81 15.03
C ARG A 141 4.98 -7.80 14.40
N TYR A 142 5.50 -8.79 13.70
CA TYR A 142 4.74 -9.95 13.24
C TYR A 142 5.28 -11.26 13.79
N SER A 143 4.43 -12.06 14.42
CA SER A 143 4.73 -13.44 14.82
C SER A 143 3.45 -14.26 15.00
N GLU A 144 3.39 -15.45 14.43
CA GLU A 144 2.27 -16.40 14.59
C GLU A 144 2.47 -17.40 15.72
N VAL A 145 3.69 -17.52 16.23
CA VAL A 145 4.08 -18.56 17.19
C VAL A 145 4.51 -18.00 18.54
N SER A 146 4.69 -16.68 18.64
CA SER A 146 5.07 -16.02 19.88
C SER A 146 4.24 -14.77 20.12
N GLU A 147 3.56 -14.77 21.26
CA GLU A 147 2.81 -13.62 21.75
C GLU A 147 3.74 -12.59 22.41
N THR A 148 3.25 -11.36 22.56
CA THR A 148 3.92 -10.30 23.33
C THR A 148 2.86 -9.48 24.05
N ASP A 149 3.09 -9.20 25.33
CA ASP A 149 2.23 -8.34 26.14
C ASP A 149 2.64 -6.86 26.05
N SER A 150 3.74 -6.56 25.33
CA SER A 150 4.32 -5.22 25.26
C SER A 150 3.70 -4.37 24.17
N MET A 151 2.40 -4.11 24.32
CA MET A 151 1.58 -3.35 23.39
C MET A 151 1.92 -1.85 23.42
N ASP A 152 1.79 -1.20 22.26
CA ASP A 152 1.93 0.25 22.19
C ASP A 152 0.72 0.93 22.86
N PRO A 153 0.94 1.76 23.91
CA PRO A 153 -0.15 2.38 24.67
C PRO A 153 -0.93 3.43 23.87
N ARG A 154 -0.46 3.81 22.67
CA ARG A 154 -1.18 4.73 21.78
C ARG A 154 -2.43 4.10 21.17
N LEU A 155 -2.55 2.77 21.20
CA LEU A 155 -3.68 2.06 20.60
C LEU A 155 -4.70 1.62 21.66
N PRO A 156 -6.01 1.73 21.36
CA PRO A 156 -7.06 1.08 22.14
C PRO A 156 -6.86 -0.45 22.21
N ASP A 157 -7.31 -1.08 23.30
CA ASP A 157 -7.20 -2.53 23.51
C ASP A 157 -7.92 -3.38 22.45
N ASP A 158 -8.94 -2.81 21.78
CA ASP A 158 -9.75 -3.43 20.73
C ASP A 158 -9.24 -3.15 19.31
N HIS A 159 -8.22 -2.32 19.16
CA HIS A 159 -7.62 -2.02 17.87
C HIS A 159 -7.04 -3.31 17.21
N PRO A 160 -7.15 -3.51 15.89
CA PRO A 160 -6.62 -4.71 15.23
C PRO A 160 -5.12 -4.93 15.48
N LEU A 161 -4.32 -3.85 15.46
CA LEU A 161 -2.89 -3.88 15.81
C LEU A 161 -2.61 -4.09 17.31
N SER A 162 -3.64 -4.16 18.15
CA SER A 162 -3.50 -4.50 19.57
C SER A 162 -3.57 -6.01 19.82
N ARG A 163 -3.99 -6.81 18.82
CA ARG A 163 -4.26 -8.25 18.95
C ARG A 163 -3.72 -9.01 17.74
N GLY A 164 -3.81 -10.35 17.76
CA GLY A 164 -3.43 -11.19 16.63
C GLY A 164 -1.92 -11.35 16.44
N ALA A 165 -1.49 -11.73 15.23
CA ALA A 165 -0.10 -12.03 14.90
C ALA A 165 0.73 -10.77 14.58
N ALA A 166 0.10 -9.75 13.97
CA ALA A 166 0.72 -8.47 13.67
C ALA A 166 0.29 -7.42 14.71
N ARG A 167 1.24 -6.93 15.51
CA ARG A 167 0.99 -6.02 16.62
C ARG A 167 1.88 -4.79 16.58
N LEU A 168 1.36 -3.64 16.94
CA LEU A 168 2.17 -2.47 17.23
C LEU A 168 2.72 -2.59 18.66
N VAL A 169 4.04 -2.52 18.80
CA VAL A 169 4.72 -2.73 20.08
C VAL A 169 5.50 -1.50 20.52
N THR A 170 5.78 -1.42 21.82
CA THR A 170 6.66 -0.37 22.33
C THR A 170 8.08 -0.50 21.78
N GLN A 171 8.80 0.63 21.69
CA GLN A 171 10.20 0.64 21.30
C GLN A 171 11.06 -0.29 22.16
N GLU A 172 10.84 -0.32 23.48
CA GLU A 172 11.63 -1.15 24.39
C GLU A 172 11.50 -2.64 24.04
N ALA A 173 10.27 -3.11 23.80
CA ALA A 173 10.02 -4.48 23.39
C ALA A 173 10.56 -4.78 22.00
N ALA A 174 10.34 -3.88 21.05
CA ALA A 174 10.87 -4.01 19.69
C ALA A 174 12.40 -4.17 19.71
N MET A 175 13.11 -3.37 20.51
CA MET A 175 14.58 -3.43 20.59
C MET A 175 15.11 -4.76 21.13
N LYS A 176 14.36 -5.48 21.99
CA LYS A 176 14.76 -6.80 22.51
C LYS A 176 14.82 -7.85 21.40
N GLU A 177 13.91 -7.75 20.43
CA GLU A 177 13.79 -8.68 19.30
C GLU A 177 14.62 -8.21 18.10
N LEU A 178 14.48 -6.94 17.70
CA LEU A 178 15.14 -6.34 16.53
C LEU A 178 16.66 -6.48 16.55
N ARG A 179 17.32 -6.43 17.72
CA ARG A 179 18.79 -6.63 17.79
C ARG A 179 19.25 -7.98 17.26
N ARG A 180 18.35 -8.97 17.19
CA ARG A 180 18.61 -10.30 16.64
C ARG A 180 18.22 -10.43 15.17
N THR A 181 17.47 -9.48 14.62
CA THR A 181 17.03 -9.50 13.22
C THR A 181 18.07 -8.91 12.27
N ARG A 182 17.87 -9.19 10.98
CA ARG A 182 18.72 -8.74 9.87
C ARG A 182 17.90 -8.00 8.82
N PHE A 183 18.54 -7.07 8.14
CA PHE A 183 17.88 -6.27 7.11
C PHE A 183 17.53 -7.16 5.93
N MET A 184 16.28 -7.03 5.45
CA MET A 184 15.84 -7.76 4.27
C MET A 184 16.37 -7.07 3.02
N GLU A 185 17.46 -7.56 2.46
CA GLU A 185 17.93 -7.06 1.16
C GLU A 185 17.04 -7.61 0.03
N SER A 186 16.92 -6.83 -1.04
CA SER A 186 16.25 -7.27 -2.26
C SER A 186 17.14 -8.24 -3.02
N VAL A 187 16.71 -9.49 -3.12
CA VAL A 187 17.45 -10.57 -3.76
C VAL A 187 16.55 -11.34 -4.73
N LEU A 188 17.16 -12.15 -5.60
CA LEU A 188 16.39 -13.01 -6.51
C LEU A 188 15.43 -13.90 -5.71
N LEU A 189 14.17 -13.99 -6.15
CA LEU A 189 13.06 -14.69 -5.51
C LEU A 189 12.52 -14.07 -4.20
N ALA A 190 13.16 -13.02 -3.67
CA ALA A 190 12.71 -12.28 -2.49
C ALA A 190 13.03 -10.78 -2.66
N THR A 191 12.31 -10.13 -3.57
CA THR A 191 12.48 -8.69 -3.80
C THR A 191 11.94 -7.91 -2.60
N ASN A 192 12.62 -6.82 -2.29
CA ASN A 192 12.19 -5.91 -1.24
C ASN A 192 12.14 -4.49 -1.81
N HIS A 193 10.98 -3.85 -1.69
CA HIS A 193 10.76 -2.46 -2.04
C HIS A 193 10.71 -1.54 -0.81
N ALA A 194 10.97 -2.09 0.38
CA ALA A 194 11.12 -1.34 1.63
C ALA A 194 12.58 -0.94 1.89
N GLY A 195 12.84 -0.34 3.05
CA GLY A 195 14.13 0.29 3.37
C GLY A 195 14.31 1.63 2.67
N THR A 196 13.20 2.33 2.41
CA THR A 196 13.14 3.56 1.63
C THR A 196 11.99 4.47 2.11
N SER A 197 11.94 5.66 1.54
CA SER A 197 10.81 6.57 1.64
C SER A 197 9.69 6.16 0.70
N ILE A 198 8.49 6.01 1.24
CA ILE A 198 7.26 5.69 0.48
C ILE A 198 6.28 6.86 0.46
N VAL A 199 6.75 8.05 0.85
CA VAL A 199 5.95 9.28 0.90
C VAL A 199 5.31 9.60 -0.45
N ALA A 200 6.01 9.36 -1.56
CA ALA A 200 5.46 9.56 -2.90
C ALA A 200 4.26 8.65 -3.17
N ASP A 201 4.37 7.37 -2.80
CA ASP A 201 3.32 6.37 -2.94
C ASP A 201 2.13 6.70 -2.03
N ASN A 202 2.38 7.10 -0.77
CA ASN A 202 1.34 7.55 0.14
C ASN A 202 0.57 8.77 -0.39
N ARG A 203 1.26 9.75 -0.99
CA ARG A 203 0.61 10.92 -1.61
C ARG A 203 -0.27 10.53 -2.79
N GLU A 204 0.18 9.56 -3.58
CA GLU A 204 -0.62 9.05 -4.69
C GLU A 204 -1.85 8.28 -4.18
N ALA A 205 -1.69 7.43 -3.15
CA ALA A 205 -2.81 6.75 -2.50
C ALA A 205 -3.83 7.75 -1.92
N ASP A 206 -3.38 8.80 -1.23
CA ASP A 206 -4.24 9.88 -0.71
C ASP A 206 -5.01 10.58 -1.84
N TYR A 207 -4.35 10.85 -2.97
CA TYR A 207 -4.99 11.40 -4.16
C TYR A 207 -6.07 10.45 -4.70
N GLN A 208 -5.77 9.16 -4.86
CA GLN A 208 -6.73 8.18 -5.38
C GLN A 208 -7.95 8.02 -4.45
N ARG A 209 -7.74 7.99 -3.13
CA ARG A 209 -8.83 7.95 -2.12
C ARG A 209 -9.72 9.18 -2.24
N ARG A 210 -9.14 10.39 -2.27
CA ARG A 210 -9.89 11.65 -2.44
C ARG A 210 -10.65 11.70 -3.75
N ARG A 211 -10.01 11.27 -4.85
CA ARG A 211 -10.62 11.21 -6.18
C ARG A 211 -11.82 10.26 -6.19
N LYS A 212 -11.67 9.05 -5.65
CA LYS A 212 -12.77 8.07 -5.53
C LYS A 212 -13.94 8.63 -4.72
N ALA A 213 -13.67 9.23 -3.57
CA ALA A 213 -14.69 9.85 -2.73
C ALA A 213 -15.43 11.00 -3.45
N LEU A 214 -14.72 11.82 -4.22
CA LEU A 214 -15.34 12.88 -5.03
C LEU A 214 -16.16 12.32 -6.19
N MET A 215 -15.74 11.21 -6.80
CA MET A 215 -16.50 10.54 -7.88
C MET A 215 -17.81 9.95 -7.36
N GLU A 216 -17.83 9.37 -6.15
CA GLU A 216 -19.09 8.92 -5.53
C GLU A 216 -20.02 10.10 -5.21
N LYS A 217 -19.49 11.16 -4.58
CA LYS A 217 -20.26 12.40 -4.33
C LYS A 217 -20.78 13.03 -5.62
N ARG A 218 -20.03 12.91 -6.71
CA ARG A 218 -20.45 13.39 -8.04
C ARG A 218 -21.66 12.61 -8.55
N LYS A 219 -21.70 11.29 -8.35
CA LYS A 219 -22.87 10.48 -8.71
C LYS A 219 -24.11 10.94 -7.92
N GLU A 220 -23.97 11.12 -6.61
CA GLU A 220 -25.03 11.62 -5.73
C GLU A 220 -25.51 13.02 -6.15
N GLU A 221 -24.59 13.92 -6.50
CA GLU A 221 -24.92 15.27 -6.98
C GLU A 221 -25.68 15.22 -8.31
N VAL A 222 -25.30 14.33 -9.23
CA VAL A 222 -25.99 14.12 -10.51
C VAL A 222 -27.40 13.57 -10.29
N GLU A 223 -27.60 12.60 -9.41
CA GLU A 223 -28.93 12.08 -9.10
C GLU A 223 -29.83 13.17 -8.51
N ARG A 224 -29.30 13.97 -7.57
CA ARG A 224 -30.02 15.13 -7.04
C ARG A 224 -30.39 16.15 -8.12
N MET A 225 -29.52 16.37 -9.11
CA MET A 225 -29.83 17.25 -10.24
C MET A 225 -30.94 16.69 -11.13
N LYS A 226 -31.01 15.37 -11.32
CA LYS A 226 -32.12 14.72 -12.04
C LYS A 226 -33.44 14.93 -11.31
N GLU A 227 -33.48 14.73 -10.00
CA GLU A 227 -34.67 14.97 -9.16
C GLU A 227 -35.14 16.43 -9.21
N GLN A 228 -34.21 17.37 -9.29
CA GLN A 228 -34.50 18.81 -9.37
C GLN A 228 -34.85 19.29 -10.79
N GLY A 229 -34.88 18.41 -11.80
CA GLY A 229 -35.12 18.79 -13.19
C GLY A 229 -33.98 19.59 -13.84
N HIS A 230 -32.79 19.56 -13.23
CA HIS A 230 -31.57 20.21 -13.72
C HIS A 230 -30.66 19.23 -14.49
N TYR A 231 -31.27 18.26 -15.16
CA TYR A 231 -30.56 17.26 -15.96
C TYR A 231 -31.22 17.13 -17.32
N GLU A 232 -30.45 17.31 -18.39
CA GLU A 232 -30.91 17.13 -19.76
C GLU A 232 -30.71 15.67 -20.18
N PRO A 233 -31.78 14.93 -20.53
CA PRO A 233 -31.65 13.54 -20.96
C PRO A 233 -30.95 13.43 -22.31
N ALA A 234 -30.32 12.29 -22.54
CA ALA A 234 -29.68 11.96 -23.81
C ALA A 234 -30.71 11.96 -24.95
N PRO A 235 -30.44 12.60 -26.10
CA PRO A 235 -31.24 12.40 -27.30
C PRO A 235 -31.20 10.94 -27.76
N TRP A 236 -32.30 10.43 -28.34
CA TRP A 236 -32.41 9.02 -28.75
C TRP A 236 -31.34 8.60 -29.78
N TYR A 237 -30.87 9.53 -30.62
CA TYR A 237 -29.83 9.30 -31.63
C TYR A 237 -28.40 9.41 -31.06
N TRP A 238 -28.25 9.86 -29.81
CA TRP A 238 -26.98 10.00 -29.12
C TRP A 238 -27.12 9.57 -27.64
N PRO A 239 -27.19 8.25 -27.36
CA PRO A 239 -27.48 7.72 -26.03
C PRO A 239 -26.37 7.97 -24.99
N TRP A 240 -25.18 8.40 -25.46
CA TRP A 240 -24.06 8.84 -24.63
C TRP A 240 -24.10 10.35 -24.33
N GLY A 241 -25.12 11.05 -24.81
CA GLY A 241 -25.39 12.46 -24.58
C GLY A 241 -26.14 12.74 -23.30
N GLY A 242 -26.49 14.01 -23.11
CA GLY A 242 -27.16 14.48 -21.90
C GLY A 242 -26.17 14.74 -20.76
N GLY A 243 -26.64 15.47 -19.75
CA GLY A 243 -25.80 15.87 -18.64
C GLY A 243 -26.46 16.90 -17.73
N PRO A 244 -25.77 17.29 -16.66
CA PRO A 244 -26.25 18.34 -15.77
C PRO A 244 -26.31 19.67 -16.53
N SER A 245 -27.43 20.41 -16.40
CA SER A 245 -27.57 21.73 -17.03
C SER A 245 -26.80 22.83 -16.30
N ARG A 246 -26.28 22.54 -15.11
CA ARG A 246 -25.45 23.43 -14.28
C ARG A 246 -24.10 22.78 -13.96
N PRO A 247 -23.03 23.58 -13.81
CA PRO A 247 -21.72 23.04 -13.44
C PRO A 247 -21.77 22.41 -12.04
N LEU A 248 -21.26 21.18 -11.93
CA LEU A 248 -21.19 20.46 -10.66
C LEU A 248 -20.09 21.03 -9.76
N GLU A 249 -20.37 21.11 -8.46
CA GLU A 249 -19.37 21.51 -7.47
C GLU A 249 -18.25 20.46 -7.39
N THR A 250 -18.63 19.18 -7.48
CA THR A 250 -17.70 18.05 -7.49
C THR A 250 -16.73 18.08 -8.68
N ASP A 251 -17.16 18.52 -9.87
CA ASP A 251 -16.27 18.69 -11.04
C ASP A 251 -15.22 19.79 -10.82
N ARG A 252 -15.58 20.86 -10.09
CA ARG A 252 -14.61 21.90 -9.71
C ARG A 252 -13.57 21.34 -8.74
N LYS A 253 -14.01 20.57 -7.74
CA LYS A 253 -13.12 19.92 -6.76
C LYS A 253 -12.19 18.90 -7.42
N LEU A 254 -12.69 18.08 -8.35
CA LEU A 254 -11.87 17.14 -9.12
C LEU A 254 -10.78 17.85 -9.94
N ARG A 255 -11.13 18.93 -10.63
CA ARG A 255 -10.14 19.74 -11.37
C ARG A 255 -9.12 20.43 -10.46
N GLN A 256 -9.51 20.81 -9.25
CA GLN A 256 -8.58 21.35 -8.27
C GLN A 256 -7.61 20.27 -7.80
N LEU A 257 -8.13 19.09 -7.42
CA LEU A 257 -7.33 17.96 -6.97
C LEU A 257 -6.31 17.52 -8.04
N GLU A 258 -6.72 17.49 -9.31
CA GLU A 258 -5.81 17.20 -10.43
C GLU A 258 -4.73 18.26 -10.60
N ARG A 259 -5.08 19.53 -10.48
CA ARG A 259 -4.10 20.63 -10.53
C ARG A 259 -3.08 20.56 -9.39
N GLU A 260 -3.53 20.26 -8.17
CA GLU A 260 -2.65 20.06 -7.01
C GLU A 260 -1.66 18.91 -7.26
N ARG A 261 -2.14 17.79 -7.82
CA ARG A 261 -1.28 16.65 -8.22
C ARG A 261 -0.27 17.05 -9.29
N GLN A 262 -0.69 17.74 -10.34
CA GLN A 262 0.19 18.19 -11.43
C GLN A 262 1.25 19.18 -10.94
N GLN A 263 0.88 20.16 -10.12
CA GLN A 263 1.82 21.11 -9.53
C GLN A 263 2.89 20.41 -8.69
N ARG A 264 2.49 19.41 -7.90
CA ARG A 264 3.42 18.58 -7.12
C ARG A 264 4.39 17.80 -8.01
N LEU A 265 3.88 17.12 -9.04
CA LEU A 265 4.73 16.37 -9.97
C LEU A 265 5.72 17.30 -10.69
N ALA A 266 5.25 18.46 -11.14
CA ALA A 266 6.10 19.48 -11.75
C ALA A 266 7.16 20.04 -10.79
N ALA A 267 6.84 20.21 -9.50
CA ALA A 267 7.83 20.62 -8.50
C ALA A 267 8.91 19.53 -8.29
N GLN A 268 8.52 18.26 -8.26
CA GLN A 268 9.47 17.13 -8.15
C GLN A 268 10.37 17.02 -9.39
N GLU A 269 9.83 17.25 -10.58
CA GLU A 269 10.61 17.27 -11.83
C GLU A 269 11.56 18.49 -11.89
N GLY A 270 11.13 19.65 -11.40
CA GLY A 270 11.94 20.87 -11.36
C GLY A 270 13.12 20.84 -10.38
N GLU A 271 13.07 19.98 -9.37
CA GLU A 271 14.19 19.70 -8.44
C GLU A 271 15.22 18.72 -9.05
N GLY A 272 14.88 18.03 -10.14
CA GLY A 272 15.79 17.18 -10.90
C GLY A 272 16.67 17.99 -11.86
N HIS A 273 17.96 18.09 -11.54
CA HIS A 273 19.07 18.55 -12.40
C HIS A 273 18.71 19.07 -13.81
N TRP A 274 18.79 20.39 -13.96
CA TRP A 274 18.95 21.11 -15.22
C TRP A 274 20.21 20.61 -15.95
N TRP A 275 20.10 19.61 -16.83
CA TRP A 275 21.14 19.30 -17.81
C TRP A 275 20.82 20.00 -19.12
N TRP A 276 21.47 21.13 -19.37
CA TRP A 276 21.64 21.66 -20.71
C TRP A 276 23.13 21.55 -21.08
N PRO A 277 23.47 21.05 -22.28
CA PRO A 277 24.85 20.95 -22.72
C PRO A 277 25.28 22.28 -23.33
N PHE A 278 25.90 23.16 -22.54
CA PHE A 278 26.69 24.29 -23.04
C PHE A 278 28.05 24.28 -22.35
#